data_AF-A0A1I7IMK9-F1
#
_entry.id   AF-A0A1I7IMK9-F1
#
_cell.length_a   1.000
_cell.length_b   1.000
_cell.length_c   1.000
_cell.angle_alpha   90.00
_cell.angle_beta   90.00
_cell.angle_gamma   90.00
#
_symmetry.space_group_name_H-M   'P 1'
#
loop_
_entity.id
_entity.type
_entity.pdbx_description
1 polymer ?
#
loop_
_entity_poly.entity_id
_entity_poly.type
_entity_poly.pdbx_seq_one_letter_code
_entity_poly.pdbx_strand_id
1 'polypeptide(L)'
;MKNRVITSIAVAVMSVTALQAQQLEIPKPSPTQHLTQEFAIGSIEVAYSRPGLKGRTIGTDFVPYGKLWRTGANGATTITFTDAVTFGTTKVTKGTYGLLSIPNENEWTVILTSDLNVNLPSKYQKEHDIASVTIPVTKLQVQEETFSIDFAKFTLNSCELQLRWDHSLVSVPISTDIDSKITKQIDAIFQQDSKPYYAAAQYYFDTDRDLNQAKTWIEKATADEKHANMLHMFWLQAQIYEKLGETKKAKATAKLLIEKATKLGNQDYVTIGENFIENL
;
A
#
# COMPACT_ATOMS: atom_id res chain seq x y z
N MET A 1 -2.93 -96.01 -2.41
CA MET A 1 -3.62 -94.71 -2.61
C MET A 1 -2.94 -93.69 -1.71
N LYS A 2 -2.50 -92.56 -2.31
CA LYS A 2 -1.68 -91.52 -1.68
C LYS A 2 -2.56 -90.56 -0.87
N ASN A 3 -2.27 -90.35 0.42
CA ASN A 3 -2.83 -89.23 1.18
C ASN A 3 -1.79 -88.10 1.24
N ARG A 4 -2.19 -86.93 0.71
CA ARG A 4 -1.41 -85.69 0.72
C ARG A 4 -1.71 -84.94 2.01
N VAL A 5 -0.66 -84.57 2.76
CA VAL A 5 -0.75 -83.59 3.85
C VAL A 5 -0.24 -82.27 3.29
N ILE A 6 -1.11 -81.25 3.26
CA ILE A 6 -0.79 -79.88 2.86
C ILE A 6 -0.57 -79.10 4.16
N THR A 7 0.67 -78.67 4.40
CA THR A 7 1.01 -77.80 5.54
C THR A 7 1.00 -76.35 5.06
N SER A 8 -0.01 -75.58 5.48
CA SER A 8 -0.10 -74.14 5.22
C SER A 8 0.76 -73.35 6.19
N ILE A 9 1.78 -72.65 5.69
CA ILE A 9 2.59 -71.70 6.46
C ILE A 9 1.90 -70.33 6.37
N ALA A 10 1.38 -69.83 7.49
CA ALA A 10 0.87 -68.47 7.60
C ALA A 10 2.04 -67.51 7.87
N VAL A 11 2.37 -66.66 6.90
CA VAL A 11 3.35 -65.57 7.06
C VAL A 11 2.63 -64.38 7.68
N ALA A 12 2.93 -64.08 8.94
CA ALA A 12 2.46 -62.87 9.61
C ALA A 12 3.29 -61.67 9.12
N VAL A 13 2.69 -60.83 8.28
CA VAL A 13 3.24 -59.53 7.88
C VAL A 13 3.04 -58.55 9.04
N MET A 14 4.10 -58.27 9.80
CA MET A 14 4.10 -57.15 10.75
C MET A 14 4.26 -55.83 9.98
N SER A 15 3.19 -55.06 9.90
CA SER A 15 3.19 -53.70 9.40
C SER A 15 3.87 -52.78 10.41
N VAL A 16 5.09 -52.33 10.10
CA VAL A 16 5.77 -51.28 10.88
C VAL A 16 5.15 -49.95 10.48
N THR A 17 4.18 -49.47 11.24
CA THR A 17 3.71 -48.08 11.13
C THR A 17 4.77 -47.18 11.75
N ALA A 18 5.50 -46.43 10.92
CA ALA A 18 6.36 -45.35 11.39
C ALA A 18 5.47 -44.31 12.10
N LEU A 19 5.63 -44.17 13.42
CA LEU A 19 5.05 -43.04 14.15
C LEU A 19 5.71 -41.76 13.61
N GLN A 20 5.00 -41.01 12.78
CA GLN A 20 5.29 -39.60 12.62
C GLN A 20 4.97 -38.93 13.95
N ALA A 21 5.99 -38.53 14.70
CA ALA A 21 5.80 -37.71 15.89
C ALA A 21 5.04 -36.44 15.47
N GLN A 22 3.84 -36.24 16.00
CA GLN A 22 3.11 -34.98 15.82
C GLN A 22 3.94 -33.86 16.45
N GLN A 23 4.51 -32.99 15.61
CA GLN A 23 5.22 -31.81 16.07
C GLN A 23 4.19 -30.87 16.70
N LEU A 24 4.36 -30.57 17.99
CA LEU A 24 3.49 -29.65 18.72
C LEU A 24 3.63 -28.25 18.12
N GLU A 25 2.57 -27.74 17.51
CA GLU A 25 2.50 -26.34 17.08
C GLU A 25 2.14 -25.45 18.27
N ILE A 26 3.03 -24.52 18.60
CA ILE A 26 2.78 -23.47 19.60
C ILE A 26 2.81 -22.09 18.93
N PRO A 27 2.05 -21.11 19.44
CA PRO A 27 2.07 -19.75 18.91
C PRO A 27 3.49 -19.19 18.85
N LYS A 28 3.90 -18.67 17.69
CA LYS A 28 5.20 -18.03 17.54
C LYS A 28 5.25 -16.76 18.40
N PRO A 29 6.31 -16.53 19.20
CA PRO A 29 6.42 -15.33 20.04
C PRO A 29 6.40 -14.00 19.29
N SER A 30 6.65 -14.04 17.97
CA SER A 30 6.58 -12.92 17.04
C SER A 30 5.85 -13.41 15.78
N PRO A 31 4.52 -13.22 15.73
CA PRO A 31 3.71 -13.63 14.59
C PRO A 31 4.16 -12.94 13.31
N THR A 32 4.03 -13.65 12.20
CA THR A 32 4.30 -13.12 10.85
C THR A 32 3.10 -12.30 10.38
N GLN A 33 3.37 -11.15 9.76
CA GLN A 33 2.38 -10.35 9.06
C GLN A 33 2.81 -10.17 7.61
N HIS A 34 1.82 -10.28 6.73
CA HIS A 34 1.90 -9.89 5.34
C HIS A 34 0.98 -8.69 5.14
N LEU A 35 1.50 -7.65 4.51
CA LEU A 35 0.76 -6.44 4.17
C LEU A 35 0.88 -6.21 2.68
N THR A 36 -0.25 -6.03 2.00
CA THR A 36 -0.30 -5.63 0.59
C THR A 36 -1.06 -4.30 0.54
N GLN A 37 -0.44 -3.30 -0.07
CA GLN A 37 -1.03 -1.99 -0.24
C GLN A 37 -1.01 -1.64 -1.73
N GLU A 38 -2.18 -1.43 -2.31
CA GLU A 38 -2.28 -0.81 -3.64
C GLU A 38 -1.84 0.66 -3.55
N PHE A 39 -1.00 1.06 -4.48
CA PHE A 39 -0.33 2.35 -4.45
C PHE A 39 -0.15 2.85 -5.89
N ALA A 40 -0.69 4.04 -6.18
CA ALA A 40 -0.78 4.56 -7.54
C ALA A 40 -1.45 3.56 -8.50
N ILE A 41 -0.70 3.01 -9.47
CA ILE A 41 -1.17 1.97 -10.40
C ILE A 41 -0.48 0.61 -10.16
N GLY A 42 0.23 0.49 -9.04
CA GLY A 42 0.93 -0.72 -8.62
C GLY A 42 0.60 -1.07 -7.17
N SER A 43 1.53 -1.75 -6.52
CA SER A 43 1.39 -2.22 -5.15
C SER A 43 2.74 -2.34 -4.45
N ILE A 44 2.68 -2.23 -3.12
CA ILE A 44 3.79 -2.46 -2.22
C ILE A 44 3.40 -3.62 -1.30
N GLU A 45 4.27 -4.61 -1.16
CA GLU A 45 4.06 -5.75 -0.28
C GLU A 45 5.16 -5.81 0.77
N VAL A 46 4.81 -6.10 2.02
CA VAL A 46 5.76 -6.29 3.12
C VAL A 46 5.49 -7.61 3.81
N ALA A 47 6.54 -8.40 4.04
CA ALA A 47 6.49 -9.62 4.83
C ALA A 47 7.51 -9.52 5.96
N TYR A 48 7.03 -9.62 7.21
CA TYR A 48 7.87 -9.47 8.40
C TYR A 48 7.30 -10.21 9.60
N SER A 49 8.13 -10.48 10.61
CA SER A 49 7.62 -10.93 11.92
C SER A 49 7.67 -9.80 12.93
N ARG A 50 6.64 -9.71 13.76
CA ARG A 50 6.38 -8.59 14.67
C ARG A 50 6.92 -8.86 16.08
N PRO A 51 8.12 -8.37 16.47
CA PRO A 51 8.59 -8.49 17.84
C PRO A 51 7.78 -7.62 18.81
N GLY A 52 7.54 -8.14 20.01
CA GLY A 52 7.04 -7.36 21.15
C GLY A 52 8.18 -6.92 22.07
N LEU A 53 8.00 -5.83 22.82
CA LEU A 53 8.96 -5.36 23.82
C LEU A 53 9.07 -6.34 24.98
N LYS A 54 7.93 -6.78 25.53
CA LYS A 54 7.81 -7.75 26.63
C LYS A 54 8.64 -7.31 27.85
N GLY A 55 8.53 -6.03 28.19
CA GLY A 55 9.27 -5.41 29.30
C GLY A 55 10.72 -5.02 28.99
N ARG A 56 11.21 -5.26 27.77
CA ARG A 56 12.53 -4.81 27.31
C ARG A 56 12.46 -3.42 26.70
N THR A 57 13.55 -2.69 26.75
CA THR A 57 13.69 -1.31 26.31
C THR A 57 14.60 -1.22 25.08
N ILE A 58 14.11 -0.60 24.00
CA ILE A 58 14.88 -0.40 22.77
C ILE A 58 16.15 0.42 23.09
N GLY A 59 17.28 0.03 22.49
CA GLY A 59 18.54 0.74 22.64
C GLY A 59 19.37 0.34 23.86
N THR A 60 18.79 -0.38 24.82
CA THR A 60 19.49 -0.84 26.03
C THR A 60 19.67 -2.37 26.04
N ASP A 61 18.63 -3.12 26.38
CA ASP A 61 18.61 -4.58 26.45
C ASP A 61 17.98 -5.24 25.22
N PHE A 62 17.36 -4.46 24.33
CA PHE A 62 16.83 -4.95 23.06
C PHE A 62 17.10 -3.99 21.91
N VAL A 63 17.48 -4.53 20.74
CA VAL A 63 17.79 -3.76 19.52
C VAL A 63 18.67 -2.52 19.82
N PRO A 64 19.98 -2.72 20.06
CA PRO A 64 20.88 -1.65 20.49
C PRO A 64 20.92 -0.50 19.47
N TYR A 65 20.96 0.74 19.96
CA TYR A 65 21.04 1.91 19.09
C TYR A 65 22.36 1.94 18.30
N GLY A 66 22.30 2.49 17.09
CA GLY A 66 23.42 2.60 16.17
C GLY A 66 23.88 1.25 15.60
N LYS A 67 23.12 0.17 15.82
CA LYS A 67 23.40 -1.16 15.26
C LYS A 67 22.37 -1.53 14.21
N LEU A 68 22.84 -2.22 13.18
CA LEU A 68 21.96 -2.78 12.16
C LEU A 68 21.00 -3.80 12.79
N TRP A 69 19.75 -3.69 12.40
CA TRP A 69 18.65 -4.54 12.77
C TRP A 69 17.92 -5.00 11.51
N ARG A 70 17.47 -6.26 11.52
CA ARG A 70 16.69 -6.89 10.45
C ARG A 70 15.27 -6.35 10.30
N THR A 71 14.91 -5.28 11.03
CA THR A 71 13.58 -4.66 11.02
C THR A 71 12.45 -5.68 11.24
N GLY A 72 12.62 -6.53 12.25
CA GLY A 72 11.70 -7.63 12.54
C GLY A 72 12.33 -8.74 13.40
N ALA A 73 11.63 -9.87 13.46
CA ALA A 73 12.06 -11.07 14.17
C ALA A 73 12.06 -12.32 13.25
N ASN A 74 12.72 -13.39 13.70
CA ASN A 74 12.80 -14.69 13.02
C ASN A 74 13.49 -14.63 11.65
N GLY A 75 12.74 -14.29 10.60
CA GLY A 75 13.22 -14.17 9.22
C GLY A 75 13.71 -12.76 8.87
N ALA A 76 14.27 -12.63 7.67
CA ALA A 76 14.54 -11.32 7.09
C ALA A 76 13.20 -10.65 6.72
N THR A 77 13.09 -9.35 6.97
CA THR A 77 11.95 -8.57 6.50
C THR A 77 12.16 -8.23 5.03
N THR A 78 11.13 -8.44 4.21
CA THR A 78 11.18 -8.15 2.77
C THR A 78 10.11 -7.14 2.38
N ILE A 79 10.43 -6.30 1.40
CA ILE A 79 9.52 -5.36 0.77
C ILE A 79 9.58 -5.53 -0.76
N THR A 80 8.42 -5.62 -1.41
CA THR A 80 8.30 -5.78 -2.86
C THR A 80 7.58 -4.58 -3.46
N PHE A 81 8.13 -4.04 -4.54
CA PHE A 81 7.48 -3.01 -5.36
C PHE A 81 7.15 -3.59 -6.74
N THR A 82 5.89 -3.49 -7.17
CA THR A 82 5.48 -3.92 -8.52
C THR A 82 5.82 -2.90 -9.60
N ASP A 83 6.10 -1.66 -9.19
CA ASP A 83 6.53 -0.55 -10.02
C ASP A 83 7.85 0.05 -9.51
N ALA A 84 8.55 0.80 -10.38
CA ALA A 84 9.68 1.60 -9.94
C ALA A 84 9.19 2.75 -9.05
N VAL A 85 9.88 2.97 -7.93
CA VAL A 85 9.51 3.98 -6.93
C VAL A 85 10.71 4.89 -6.60
N THR A 86 10.46 5.96 -5.89
CA THR A 86 11.48 6.72 -5.17
C THR A 86 11.28 6.44 -3.69
N PHE A 87 12.29 5.86 -3.03
CA PHE A 87 12.31 5.55 -1.61
C PHE A 87 13.16 6.61 -0.89
N GLY A 88 12.53 7.47 -0.10
CA GLY A 88 13.15 8.71 0.35
C GLY A 88 13.46 9.61 -0.84
N THR A 89 14.74 9.74 -1.16
CA THR A 89 15.25 10.50 -2.31
C THR A 89 15.86 9.61 -3.40
N THR A 90 15.90 8.30 -3.19
CA THR A 90 16.61 7.35 -4.06
C THR A 90 15.64 6.62 -4.97
N LYS A 91 15.91 6.61 -6.28
CA LYS A 91 15.13 5.82 -7.25
C LYS A 91 15.44 4.34 -7.08
N VAL A 92 14.40 3.52 -7.01
CA VAL A 92 14.45 2.08 -6.81
C VAL A 92 13.63 1.43 -7.91
N THR A 93 14.20 0.43 -8.58
CA THR A 93 13.49 -0.33 -9.62
C THR A 93 12.40 -1.20 -9.00
N LYS A 94 11.47 -1.69 -9.82
CA LYS A 94 10.54 -2.75 -9.36
C LYS A 94 11.33 -4.00 -8.93
N GLY A 95 10.85 -4.70 -7.91
CA GLY A 95 11.51 -5.89 -7.39
C GLY A 95 11.28 -6.11 -5.90
N THR A 96 11.86 -7.18 -5.37
CA THR A 96 11.87 -7.51 -3.94
C THR A 96 13.21 -7.14 -3.33
N TYR A 97 13.17 -6.56 -2.14
CA TYR A 97 14.32 -6.07 -1.39
C TYR A 97 14.24 -6.52 0.07
N GLY A 98 15.39 -6.71 0.70
CA GLY A 98 15.49 -6.80 2.16
C GLY A 98 15.30 -5.42 2.77
N LEU A 99 14.50 -5.32 3.83
CA LEU A 99 14.27 -4.08 4.58
C LEU A 99 15.01 -4.16 5.91
N LEU A 100 16.00 -3.28 6.09
CA LEU A 100 16.84 -3.20 7.28
C LEU A 100 16.72 -1.83 7.91
N SER A 101 17.16 -1.70 9.16
CA SER A 101 17.20 -0.42 9.84
C SER A 101 18.36 -0.32 10.82
N ILE A 102 18.77 0.91 11.11
CA ILE A 102 19.69 1.25 12.20
C ILE A 102 18.94 2.22 13.10
N PRO A 103 18.28 1.73 14.16
CA PRO A 103 17.58 2.59 15.10
C PRO A 103 18.55 3.46 15.91
N ASN A 104 18.20 4.72 16.13
CA ASN A 104 18.75 5.56 17.20
C ASN A 104 17.59 6.25 17.95
N GLU A 105 17.92 6.98 19.01
CA GLU A 105 16.94 7.70 19.84
C GLU A 105 16.17 8.77 19.04
N ASN A 106 16.86 9.52 18.18
CA ASN A 106 16.29 10.69 17.49
C ASN A 106 16.00 10.45 16.01
N GLU A 107 16.61 9.43 15.40
CA GLU A 107 16.47 9.14 13.97
C GLU A 107 16.75 7.66 13.69
N TRP A 108 16.13 7.12 12.65
CA TRP A 108 16.43 5.77 12.17
C TRP A 108 16.95 5.88 10.74
N THR A 109 18.01 5.13 10.43
CA THR A 109 18.37 4.86 9.03
C THR A 109 17.60 3.64 8.57
N VAL A 110 16.78 3.76 7.53
CA VAL A 110 16.05 2.65 6.89
C VAL A 110 16.72 2.32 5.56
N ILE A 111 16.98 1.04 5.33
CA ILE A 111 17.81 0.56 4.24
C ILE A 111 17.02 -0.46 3.42
N LEU A 112 17.10 -0.32 2.10
CA LEU A 112 16.74 -1.35 1.14
C LEU A 112 18.01 -2.02 0.63
N THR A 113 18.09 -3.34 0.71
CA THR A 113 19.20 -4.14 0.21
C THR A 113 18.71 -5.16 -0.82
N SER A 114 19.55 -5.52 -1.79
CA SER A 114 19.26 -6.61 -2.72
C SER A 114 19.40 -8.00 -2.08
N ASP A 115 19.99 -8.10 -0.88
CA ASP A 115 20.08 -9.36 -0.14
C ASP A 115 18.81 -9.65 0.67
N LEU A 116 18.06 -10.66 0.24
CA LEU A 116 16.79 -11.07 0.85
C LEU A 116 16.95 -11.94 2.12
N ASN A 117 18.18 -12.28 2.49
CA ASN A 117 18.47 -13.28 3.52
C ASN A 117 19.17 -12.71 4.76
N VAL A 118 19.24 -11.38 4.90
CA VAL A 118 19.85 -10.70 6.05
C VAL A 118 18.95 -10.87 7.30
N ASN A 119 19.08 -12.02 7.95
CA ASN A 119 18.40 -12.33 9.20
C ASN A 119 19.29 -12.12 10.45
N LEU A 120 20.57 -11.80 10.24
CA LEU A 120 21.53 -11.47 11.30
C LEU A 120 22.43 -10.32 10.83
N PRO A 121 22.84 -9.40 11.73
CA PRO A 121 23.71 -8.30 11.36
C PRO A 121 25.06 -8.73 10.79
N SER A 122 25.59 -9.89 11.18
CA SER A 122 26.86 -10.42 10.65
C SER A 122 26.80 -10.86 9.19
N LYS A 123 25.60 -11.03 8.61
CA LYS A 123 25.42 -11.37 7.20
C LYS A 123 25.32 -10.16 6.29
N TYR A 124 25.13 -8.97 6.87
CA TYR A 124 24.95 -7.75 6.12
C TYR A 124 26.22 -7.34 5.39
N GLN A 125 26.05 -6.96 4.12
CA GLN A 125 27.09 -6.43 3.24
C GLN A 125 26.57 -5.14 2.65
N LYS A 126 27.28 -4.04 2.91
CA LYS A 126 26.86 -2.69 2.52
C LYS A 126 26.82 -2.52 1.01
N GLU A 127 27.61 -3.31 0.28
CA GLU A 127 27.70 -3.32 -1.17
C GLU A 127 26.38 -3.75 -1.85
N HIS A 128 25.48 -4.39 -1.09
CA HIS A 128 24.15 -4.78 -1.56
C HIS A 128 23.08 -3.70 -1.31
N ASP A 129 23.42 -2.58 -0.67
CA ASP A 129 22.45 -1.52 -0.40
C ASP A 129 22.02 -0.81 -1.68
N ILE A 130 20.71 -0.72 -1.87
CA ILE A 130 20.03 -0.08 -3.01
C ILE A 130 19.58 1.33 -2.63
N ALA A 131 19.08 1.51 -1.40
CA ALA A 131 18.69 2.79 -0.87
C ALA A 131 18.96 2.84 0.64
N SER A 132 19.31 4.01 1.15
CA SER A 132 19.48 4.27 2.58
C SER A 132 18.95 5.67 2.88
N VAL A 133 18.04 5.78 3.84
CA VAL A 133 17.33 7.01 4.16
C VAL A 133 17.31 7.18 5.68
N THR A 134 17.81 8.30 6.17
CA THR A 134 17.71 8.66 7.59
C THR A 134 16.48 9.52 7.83
N ILE A 135 15.62 9.07 8.73
CA ILE A 135 14.32 9.70 9.05
C ILE A 135 14.28 10.02 10.55
N PRO A 136 13.87 11.25 10.95
CA PRO A 136 13.71 11.59 12.35
C PRO A 136 12.59 10.78 13.01
N VAL A 137 12.79 10.44 14.29
CA VAL A 137 11.78 9.81 15.12
C VAL A 137 10.73 10.83 15.53
N THR A 138 9.49 10.54 15.20
CA THR A 138 8.32 11.19 15.81
C THR A 138 7.96 10.44 17.09
N LYS A 139 7.95 11.14 18.23
CA LYS A 139 7.59 10.53 19.51
C LYS A 139 6.07 10.29 19.61
N LEU A 140 5.68 9.05 19.83
CA LEU A 140 4.30 8.64 20.07
C LEU A 140 3.91 8.88 21.53
N GLN A 141 2.67 9.30 21.75
CA GLN A 141 2.13 9.51 23.10
C GLN A 141 1.83 8.19 23.82
N VAL A 142 1.45 7.17 23.06
CA VAL A 142 1.15 5.83 23.57
C VAL A 142 2.27 4.89 23.12
N GLN A 143 2.70 4.02 24.04
CA GLN A 143 3.70 3.01 23.75
C GLN A 143 3.14 1.93 22.83
N GLU A 144 3.86 1.64 21.75
CA GLU A 144 3.57 0.53 20.84
C GLU A 144 4.33 -0.72 21.30
N GLU A 145 3.63 -1.59 22.03
CA GLU A 145 4.21 -2.83 22.56
C GLU A 145 4.75 -3.76 21.46
N THR A 146 4.06 -3.81 20.31
CA THR A 146 4.40 -4.71 19.20
C THR A 146 4.83 -3.91 17.98
N PHE A 147 6.01 -4.23 17.45
CA PHE A 147 6.52 -3.60 16.24
C PHE A 147 5.51 -3.73 15.10
N SER A 148 5.24 -2.61 14.43
CA SER A 148 4.36 -2.57 13.28
C SER A 148 4.99 -1.82 12.11
N ILE A 149 4.70 -2.34 10.92
CA ILE A 149 4.93 -1.69 9.64
C ILE A 149 3.55 -1.48 9.01
N ASP A 150 3.30 -0.26 8.56
CA ASP A 150 2.05 0.14 7.91
C ASP A 150 2.31 1.19 6.82
N PHE A 151 1.29 1.52 6.03
CA PHE A 151 1.32 2.60 5.05
C PHE A 151 0.33 3.69 5.41
N ALA A 152 0.72 4.96 5.24
CA ALA A 152 -0.13 6.09 5.57
C ALA A 152 0.09 7.28 4.63
N LYS A 153 -0.72 8.34 4.81
CA LYS A 153 -0.66 9.62 4.10
C LYS A 153 -0.60 9.47 2.57
N PHE A 154 -1.56 8.72 2.04
CA PHE A 154 -1.68 8.50 0.61
C PHE A 154 -2.01 9.80 -0.13
N THR A 155 -1.34 9.97 -1.25
CA THR A 155 -1.73 10.85 -2.35
C THR A 155 -1.89 9.99 -3.61
N LEU A 156 -2.16 10.61 -4.76
CA LEU A 156 -2.23 9.90 -6.05
C LEU A 156 -0.95 9.14 -6.39
N ASN A 157 0.20 9.65 -5.95
CA ASN A 157 1.52 9.18 -6.38
C ASN A 157 2.53 9.01 -5.24
N SER A 158 2.12 9.19 -3.98
CA SER A 158 2.98 9.00 -2.81
C SER A 158 2.25 8.39 -1.61
N CYS A 159 3.00 7.74 -0.75
CA CYS A 159 2.59 7.28 0.57
C CYS A 159 3.80 7.32 1.52
N GLU A 160 3.58 7.03 2.79
CA GLU A 160 4.64 6.85 3.79
C GLU A 160 4.64 5.41 4.29
N LEU A 161 5.80 4.74 4.24
CA LEU A 161 6.05 3.51 4.99
C LEU A 161 6.34 3.88 6.45
N GLN A 162 5.44 3.52 7.34
CA GLN A 162 5.52 3.84 8.77
C GLN A 162 5.99 2.64 9.57
N LEU A 163 7.11 2.80 10.29
CA LEU A 163 7.64 1.83 11.24
C LEU A 163 7.36 2.38 12.64
N ARG A 164 6.57 1.64 13.44
CA ARG A 164 6.20 2.03 14.81
C ARG A 164 6.68 1.00 15.81
N TRP A 165 7.32 1.46 16.87
CA TRP A 165 7.65 0.62 18.02
C TRP A 165 7.98 1.44 19.25
N ASP A 166 7.59 0.95 20.42
CA ASP A 166 7.76 1.70 21.67
C ASP A 166 7.16 3.11 21.49
N HIS A 167 7.89 4.17 21.81
CA HIS A 167 7.44 5.54 21.54
C HIS A 167 7.96 6.10 20.22
N SER A 168 8.47 5.27 19.31
CA SER A 168 9.07 5.71 18.06
C SER A 168 8.16 5.47 16.87
N LEU A 169 7.96 6.51 16.05
CA LEU A 169 7.44 6.42 14.70
C LEU A 169 8.46 7.02 13.73
N VAL A 170 8.85 6.26 12.72
CA VAL A 170 9.58 6.80 11.55
C VAL A 170 8.77 6.57 10.28
N SER A 171 8.70 7.59 9.43
CA SER A 171 7.88 7.60 8.21
C SER A 171 8.76 7.82 6.99
N VAL A 172 9.00 6.77 6.22
CA VAL A 172 9.81 6.85 5.00
C VAL A 172 8.89 7.22 3.83
N PRO A 173 9.09 8.36 3.16
CA PRO A 173 8.27 8.72 2.01
C PRO A 173 8.60 7.81 0.83
N ILE A 174 7.56 7.34 0.15
CA ILE A 174 7.63 6.54 -1.08
C ILE A 174 6.79 7.25 -2.13
N SER A 175 7.34 7.46 -3.32
CA SER A 175 6.61 8.05 -4.44
C SER A 175 6.85 7.31 -5.75
N THR A 176 5.99 7.50 -6.75
CA THR A 176 6.19 6.98 -8.10
C THR A 176 5.81 8.02 -9.15
N ASP A 177 6.41 7.92 -10.32
CA ASP A 177 5.95 8.69 -11.48
C ASP A 177 4.72 8.00 -12.08
N ILE A 178 3.56 8.67 -11.93
CA ILE A 178 2.29 8.24 -12.53
C ILE A 178 1.97 9.01 -13.80
N ASP A 179 2.50 10.21 -13.96
CA ASP A 179 2.06 11.15 -14.99
C ASP A 179 2.44 10.68 -16.38
N SER A 180 3.70 10.27 -16.55
CA SER A 180 4.16 9.73 -17.82
C SER A 180 3.45 8.43 -18.23
N LYS A 181 2.95 7.65 -17.26
CA LYS A 181 2.24 6.40 -17.51
C LYS A 181 0.77 6.65 -17.84
N ILE A 182 0.09 7.49 -17.08
CA ILE A 182 -1.35 7.74 -17.25
C ILE A 182 -1.61 8.55 -18.52
N THR A 183 -0.77 9.53 -18.84
CA THR A 183 -0.91 10.32 -20.06
C THR A 183 -0.77 9.47 -21.32
N LYS A 184 0.24 8.60 -21.38
CA LYS A 184 0.39 7.63 -22.47
C LYS A 184 -0.81 6.68 -22.59
N GLN A 185 -1.39 6.26 -21.46
CA GLN A 185 -2.59 5.43 -21.46
C GLN A 185 -3.79 6.20 -22.00
N ILE A 186 -3.99 7.46 -21.58
CA ILE A 186 -5.04 8.33 -22.11
C ILE A 186 -4.87 8.48 -23.63
N ASP A 187 -3.67 8.82 -24.11
CA ASP A 187 -3.40 9.01 -25.54
C ASP A 187 -3.72 7.75 -26.36
N ALA A 188 -3.33 6.58 -25.87
CA ALA A 188 -3.57 5.30 -26.53
C ALA A 188 -5.06 4.91 -26.53
N ILE A 189 -5.76 5.09 -25.41
CA ILE A 189 -7.19 4.76 -25.30
C ILE A 189 -8.03 5.74 -26.15
N PHE A 190 -7.61 7.00 -26.25
CA PHE A 190 -8.35 8.01 -27.00
C PHE A 190 -8.27 7.83 -28.52
N GLN A 191 -7.41 6.92 -29.01
CA GLN A 191 -7.46 6.45 -30.40
C GLN A 191 -8.58 5.44 -30.67
N GLN A 192 -9.24 4.93 -29.62
CA GLN A 192 -10.29 3.93 -29.72
C GLN A 192 -11.68 4.57 -29.66
N ASP A 193 -12.72 3.82 -30.01
CA ASP A 193 -14.10 4.33 -30.07
C ASP A 193 -14.64 4.69 -28.67
N SER A 194 -14.43 3.83 -27.68
CA SER A 194 -14.87 4.04 -26.30
C SER A 194 -13.82 4.82 -25.50
N LYS A 195 -14.16 6.06 -25.12
CA LYS A 195 -13.24 6.97 -24.41
C LYS A 195 -13.70 7.16 -22.96
N PRO A 196 -12.84 6.90 -21.95
CA PRO A 196 -13.17 7.06 -20.55
C PRO A 196 -13.05 8.54 -20.13
N TYR A 197 -13.91 9.39 -20.70
CA TYR A 197 -13.82 10.85 -20.54
C TYR A 197 -13.82 11.29 -19.08
N TYR A 198 -14.66 10.69 -18.24
CA TYR A 198 -14.68 11.01 -16.81
C TYR A 198 -13.33 10.73 -16.13
N ALA A 199 -12.76 9.54 -16.31
CA ALA A 199 -11.50 9.17 -15.66
C ALA A 199 -10.34 10.08 -16.11
N ALA A 200 -10.31 10.44 -17.40
CA ALA A 200 -9.32 11.38 -17.93
C ALA A 200 -9.51 12.81 -17.36
N ALA A 201 -10.76 13.28 -17.26
CA ALA A 201 -11.08 14.58 -16.67
C ALA A 201 -10.69 14.64 -15.18
N GLN A 202 -11.05 13.60 -14.42
CA GLN A 202 -10.73 13.48 -13.00
C GLN A 202 -9.22 13.53 -12.80
N TYR A 203 -8.46 12.76 -13.59
CA TYR A 203 -7.02 12.75 -13.50
C TYR A 203 -6.41 14.15 -13.76
N TYR A 204 -6.87 14.85 -14.81
CA TYR A 204 -6.36 16.19 -15.12
C TYR A 204 -6.74 17.22 -14.06
N PHE A 205 -7.91 17.08 -13.45
CA PHE A 205 -8.35 17.93 -12.34
C PHE A 205 -7.51 17.69 -11.07
N ASP A 206 -7.29 16.43 -10.69
CA ASP A 206 -6.57 16.05 -9.47
C ASP A 206 -5.08 16.39 -9.53
N THR A 207 -4.53 16.51 -10.74
CA THR A 207 -3.12 16.82 -10.99
C THR A 207 -2.88 18.25 -11.48
N ASP A 208 -3.92 19.11 -11.44
CA ASP A 208 -3.86 20.51 -11.90
C ASP A 208 -3.21 20.67 -13.29
N ARG A 209 -3.55 19.77 -14.21
CA ARG A 209 -3.14 19.81 -15.63
C ARG A 209 -4.00 20.82 -16.41
N ASP A 210 -4.17 20.61 -17.71
CA ASP A 210 -5.05 21.44 -18.54
C ASP A 210 -6.51 21.31 -18.13
N LEU A 211 -6.97 22.23 -17.29
CA LEU A 211 -8.34 22.29 -16.80
C LEU A 211 -9.37 22.56 -17.92
N ASN A 212 -8.98 23.19 -19.03
CA ASN A 212 -9.89 23.34 -20.19
C ASN A 212 -10.09 22.00 -20.91
N GLN A 213 -9.04 21.18 -20.99
CA GLN A 213 -9.14 19.82 -21.49
C GLN A 213 -9.98 18.94 -20.56
N ALA A 214 -9.77 19.05 -19.24
CA ALA A 214 -10.60 18.37 -18.23
C ALA A 214 -12.07 18.76 -18.36
N LYS A 215 -12.36 20.06 -18.51
CA LYS A 215 -13.70 20.60 -18.79
C LYS A 215 -14.31 19.96 -20.05
N THR A 216 -13.56 19.94 -21.14
CA THR A 216 -14.03 19.35 -22.41
C THR A 216 -14.42 17.88 -22.23
N TRP A 217 -13.64 17.12 -21.48
CA TRP A 217 -13.94 15.70 -21.23
C TRP A 217 -15.11 15.51 -20.27
N ILE A 218 -15.19 16.26 -19.17
CA ILE A 218 -16.31 16.10 -18.24
C ILE A 218 -17.65 16.55 -18.86
N GLU A 219 -17.65 17.55 -19.72
CA GLU A 219 -18.83 17.96 -20.50
C GLU A 219 -19.29 16.83 -21.44
N LYS A 220 -18.36 16.12 -22.09
CA LYS A 220 -18.70 14.93 -22.89
C LYS A 220 -19.21 13.77 -22.03
N ALA A 221 -18.61 13.54 -20.87
CA ALA A 221 -19.03 12.46 -19.97
C ALA A 221 -20.45 12.67 -19.44
N THR A 222 -20.76 13.89 -18.98
CA THR A 222 -22.07 14.26 -18.41
C THR A 222 -23.17 14.39 -19.45
N ALA A 223 -22.84 14.57 -20.73
CA ALA A 223 -23.79 14.61 -21.84
C ALA A 223 -24.33 13.23 -22.26
N ASP A 224 -23.68 12.12 -21.87
CA ASP A 224 -24.17 10.77 -22.14
C ASP A 224 -25.34 10.45 -21.19
N GLU A 225 -26.50 10.11 -21.75
CA GLU A 225 -27.70 9.76 -20.98
C GLU A 225 -27.48 8.57 -20.03
N LYS A 226 -26.55 7.66 -20.36
CA LYS A 226 -26.18 6.54 -19.48
C LYS A 226 -25.54 7.02 -18.18
N HIS A 227 -25.01 8.24 -18.15
CA HIS A 227 -24.38 8.84 -16.97
C HIS A 227 -25.30 9.82 -16.23
N ALA A 228 -26.58 9.93 -16.62
CA ALA A 228 -27.51 10.92 -16.07
C ALA A 228 -27.65 10.88 -14.54
N ASN A 229 -27.41 9.73 -13.91
CA ASN A 229 -27.50 9.52 -12.46
C ASN A 229 -26.13 9.35 -11.76
N MET A 230 -25.02 9.52 -12.48
CA MET A 230 -23.67 9.43 -11.92
C MET A 230 -23.29 10.75 -11.22
N LEU A 231 -23.76 10.92 -9.98
CA LEU A 231 -23.62 12.16 -9.19
C LEU A 231 -22.18 12.68 -9.12
N HIS A 232 -21.19 11.78 -8.99
CA HIS A 232 -19.78 12.12 -8.96
C HIS A 232 -19.29 12.87 -10.22
N MET A 233 -19.90 12.63 -11.39
CA MET A 233 -19.52 13.34 -12.62
C MET A 233 -19.98 14.80 -12.61
N PHE A 234 -21.20 15.05 -12.15
CA PHE A 234 -21.72 16.43 -12.01
C PHE A 234 -20.99 17.18 -10.90
N TRP A 235 -20.58 16.48 -9.84
CA TRP A 235 -19.72 17.04 -8.81
C TRP A 235 -18.37 17.50 -9.37
N LEU A 236 -17.64 16.61 -10.05
CA LEU A 236 -16.37 16.96 -10.70
C LEU A 236 -16.54 18.12 -11.70
N GLN A 237 -17.61 18.12 -12.49
CA GLN A 237 -17.90 19.20 -13.43
C GLN A 237 -18.06 20.56 -12.74
N ALA A 238 -18.77 20.60 -11.62
CA ALA A 238 -18.95 21.83 -10.85
C ALA A 238 -17.61 22.35 -10.31
N GLN A 239 -16.77 21.46 -9.77
CA GLN A 239 -15.44 21.80 -9.27
C GLN A 239 -14.49 22.30 -10.37
N ILE A 240 -14.54 21.68 -11.56
CA ILE A 240 -13.75 22.15 -12.72
C ILE A 240 -14.20 23.56 -13.14
N TYR A 241 -15.51 23.82 -13.21
CA TYR A 241 -16.00 25.17 -13.53
C TYR A 241 -15.58 26.21 -12.50
N GLU A 242 -15.59 25.89 -11.21
CA GLU A 242 -15.10 26.78 -10.16
C GLU A 242 -13.62 27.09 -10.34
N LYS A 243 -12.75 26.06 -10.49
CA LYS A 243 -11.30 26.27 -10.68
C LYS A 243 -10.98 27.11 -11.92
N LEU A 244 -11.83 27.05 -12.95
CA LEU A 244 -11.73 27.87 -14.17
C LEU A 244 -12.33 29.29 -14.02
N GLY A 245 -12.90 29.64 -12.86
CA GLY A 245 -13.57 30.92 -12.62
C GLY A 245 -14.94 31.05 -13.30
N GLU A 246 -15.52 29.95 -13.79
CA GLU A 246 -16.84 29.90 -14.44
C GLU A 246 -17.97 29.78 -13.41
N THR A 247 -18.01 30.67 -12.41
CA THR A 247 -18.91 30.60 -11.23
C THR A 247 -20.38 30.38 -11.59
N LYS A 248 -20.88 31.00 -12.67
CA LYS A 248 -22.28 30.81 -13.12
C LYS A 248 -22.57 29.36 -13.52
N LYS A 249 -21.63 28.72 -14.21
CA LYS A 249 -21.76 27.31 -14.61
C LYS A 249 -21.56 26.39 -13.42
N ALA A 250 -20.57 26.66 -12.57
CA ALA A 250 -20.34 25.91 -11.33
C ALA A 250 -21.62 25.85 -10.47
N LYS A 251 -22.25 27.00 -10.23
CA LYS A 251 -23.51 27.11 -9.47
C LYS A 251 -24.68 26.40 -10.15
N ALA A 252 -24.80 26.49 -11.48
CA ALA A 252 -25.85 25.80 -12.22
C ALA A 252 -25.70 24.28 -12.14
N THR A 253 -24.48 23.76 -12.33
CA THR A 253 -24.18 22.33 -12.23
C THR A 253 -24.38 21.81 -10.81
N ALA A 254 -23.98 22.56 -9.78
CA ALA A 254 -24.22 22.18 -8.38
C ALA A 254 -25.72 22.08 -8.05
N LYS A 255 -26.56 22.99 -8.57
CA LYS A 255 -28.03 22.88 -8.42
C LYS A 255 -28.59 21.63 -9.08
N LEU A 256 -28.09 21.30 -10.27
CA LEU A 256 -28.47 20.07 -10.98
C LEU A 256 -28.05 18.82 -10.19
N LEU A 257 -26.85 18.83 -9.60
CA LEU A 257 -26.36 17.78 -8.71
C LEU A 257 -27.31 17.58 -7.52
N ILE A 258 -27.69 18.66 -6.83
CA ILE A 258 -28.63 18.62 -5.69
C ILE A 258 -29.98 18.03 -6.10
N GLU A 259 -30.54 18.48 -7.24
CA GLU A 259 -31.81 17.97 -7.75
C GLU A 259 -31.74 16.45 -8.00
N LYS A 260 -30.69 16.00 -8.69
CA LYS A 260 -30.45 14.58 -8.98
C LYS A 260 -30.24 13.77 -7.70
N ALA A 261 -29.41 14.27 -6.79
CA ALA A 261 -29.11 13.62 -5.52
C ALA A 261 -30.36 13.46 -4.65
N THR A 262 -31.21 14.50 -4.60
CA THR A 262 -32.51 14.47 -3.89
C THR A 262 -33.43 13.41 -4.45
N LYS A 263 -33.57 13.33 -5.79
CA LYS A 263 -34.40 12.29 -6.45
C LYS A 263 -33.89 10.88 -6.19
N LEU A 264 -32.57 10.70 -6.01
CA LEU A 264 -31.93 9.43 -5.70
C LEU A 264 -31.87 9.13 -4.18
N GLY A 265 -32.35 10.04 -3.33
CA GLY A 265 -32.26 9.89 -1.86
C GLY A 265 -30.84 9.96 -1.30
N ASN A 266 -29.89 10.58 -2.02
CA ASN A 266 -28.50 10.70 -1.61
C ASN A 266 -28.24 12.04 -0.91
N GLN A 267 -28.34 12.06 0.42
CA GLN A 267 -28.18 13.27 1.22
C GLN A 267 -26.75 13.82 1.24
N ASP A 268 -25.74 12.97 1.04
CA ASP A 268 -24.34 13.38 1.03
C ASP A 268 -24.06 14.36 -0.12
N TYR A 269 -24.51 14.01 -1.33
CA TYR A 269 -24.36 14.90 -2.50
C TYR A 269 -25.26 16.13 -2.45
N VAL A 270 -26.42 16.07 -1.79
CA VAL A 270 -27.23 17.27 -1.51
C VAL A 270 -26.42 18.24 -0.65
N THR A 271 -25.91 17.74 0.49
CA THR A 271 -25.15 18.54 1.45
C THR A 271 -23.87 19.12 0.83
N ILE A 272 -23.13 18.32 0.05
CA ILE A 272 -21.93 18.78 -0.66
C ILE A 272 -22.29 19.88 -1.66
N GLY A 273 -23.37 19.71 -2.44
CA GLY A 273 -23.80 20.71 -3.41
C GLY A 273 -24.26 22.03 -2.76
N GLU A 274 -25.00 21.96 -1.65
CA GLU A 274 -25.46 23.14 -0.90
C GLU A 274 -24.26 23.91 -0.34
N ASN A 275 -23.37 23.23 0.38
CA ASN A 275 -22.15 23.83 0.92
C ASN A 275 -21.28 24.43 -0.19
N PHE A 276 -21.16 23.76 -1.34
CA PHE A 276 -20.41 24.29 -2.48
C PHE A 276 -21.01 25.60 -2.99
N ILE A 277 -22.34 25.69 -3.12
CA ILE A 277 -23.02 26.91 -3.58
C ILE A 277 -22.86 28.07 -2.60
N GLU A 278 -22.81 27.79 -1.29
CA GLU A 278 -22.61 28.80 -0.25
C GLU A 278 -21.20 29.40 -0.26
N ASN A 279 -20.20 28.62 -0.70
CA ASN A 279 -18.79 29.02 -0.68
C ASN A 279 -18.25 29.51 -2.05
N LEU A 280 -19.05 29.44 -3.12
CA LEU A 280 -18.75 29.94 -4.48
C LEU A 280 -18.77 31.48 -4.58
#